data_AF-A0A9X8ZYI9-F1
#
_entry.id   AF-A0A9X8ZYI9-F1
#
_cell.length_a   1.000
_cell.length_b   1.000
_cell.length_c   1.000
_cell.angle_alpha   90.00
_cell.angle_beta   90.00
_cell.angle_gamma   90.00
#
_symmetry.space_group_name_H-M   'P 1'
#
loop_
_entity.id
_entity.type
_entity.pdbx_description
1 polymer ?
#
loop_
_entity_poly.entity_id
_entity_poly.type
_entity_poly.pdbx_seq_one_letter_code
_entity_poly.pdbx_strand_id
1 'polypeptide(L)'
;VFSAADFEKFQMPQPELATMMEADLKKVISLLVENRWPFRLHATYDESITRFLNVFEEVNKEIPFNGLRWWFDHAETISDRSMERVKALNGGIAIQDRMAFQGEYF
;
A
#
# COMPACT_ATOMS: atom_id res chain seq x y z
N VAL A 1 13.27 -0.17 -3.93
CA VAL A 1 13.11 -1.09 -5.08
C VAL A 1 11.99 -0.54 -5.95
N PHE A 2 12.11 -0.53 -7.27
CA PHE A 2 11.08 0.03 -8.17
C PHE A 2 9.93 -0.95 -8.45
N SER A 3 10.07 -2.22 -8.04
CA SER A 3 9.10 -3.29 -8.34
C SER A 3 7.72 -3.09 -7.69
N ALA A 4 7.61 -2.27 -6.64
CA ALA A 4 6.36 -1.88 -6.00
C ALA A 4 5.85 -0.48 -6.41
N ALA A 5 6.36 0.08 -7.51
CA ALA A 5 5.96 1.41 -7.98
C ALA A 5 4.54 1.37 -8.56
N ASP A 6 3.64 2.08 -7.88
CA ASP A 6 2.30 2.43 -8.33
C ASP A 6 2.25 3.94 -8.67
N PHE A 7 1.27 4.39 -9.46
CA PHE A 7 1.12 5.79 -9.87
C PHE A 7 -0.36 6.20 -10.01
N GLU A 8 -0.61 7.48 -9.75
CA GLU A 8 -1.93 8.08 -9.58
C GLU A 8 -2.53 8.69 -10.86
N LYS A 9 -2.14 8.17 -12.04
CA LYS A 9 -2.49 8.74 -13.36
C LYS A 9 -3.58 7.92 -14.07
N PHE A 10 -4.83 8.28 -13.86
CA PHE A 10 -6.00 7.59 -14.45
C PHE A 10 -6.10 7.67 -15.98
N GLN A 11 -5.35 8.56 -16.62
CA GLN A 11 -5.26 8.63 -18.08
C GLN A 11 -4.39 7.53 -18.71
N MET A 12 -3.71 6.73 -17.89
CA MET A 12 -2.91 5.60 -18.34
C MET A 12 -3.55 4.32 -17.81
N PRO A 13 -3.31 3.17 -18.47
CA PRO A 13 -3.65 1.88 -17.87
C PRO A 13 -3.04 1.76 -16.49
N GLN A 14 -3.73 1.03 -15.62
CA GLN A 14 -3.22 0.66 -14.31
C GLN A 14 -1.81 0.04 -14.41
N PRO A 15 -0.88 0.33 -13.47
CA PRO A 15 0.42 -0.32 -13.46
C PRO A 15 0.30 -1.84 -13.25
N GLU A 16 0.96 -2.59 -14.12
CA GLU A 16 1.25 -3.99 -13.87
C GLU A 16 2.50 -4.12 -12.99
N LEU A 17 2.29 -4.44 -11.71
CA LEU A 17 3.39 -4.64 -10.78
C LEU A 17 4.13 -5.95 -11.08
N ALA A 18 5.46 -5.89 -11.05
CA ALA A 18 6.32 -7.02 -11.39
C ALA A 18 6.06 -8.25 -10.50
N THR A 19 6.35 -9.45 -11.01
CA THR A 19 6.14 -10.71 -10.28
C THR A 19 7.04 -10.85 -9.06
N MET A 20 8.20 -10.19 -9.03
CA MET A 20 9.11 -10.19 -7.88
C MET A 20 8.75 -9.14 -6.82
N MET A 21 7.69 -8.35 -7.03
CA MET A 21 7.32 -7.24 -6.17
C MET A 21 7.15 -7.68 -4.71
N GLU A 22 6.43 -8.78 -4.45
CA GLU A 22 6.17 -9.27 -3.10
C GLU A 22 7.47 -9.64 -2.38
N ALA A 23 8.39 -10.32 -3.06
CA ALA A 23 9.66 -10.74 -2.49
C ALA A 23 10.57 -9.54 -2.18
N ASP A 24 10.59 -8.54 -3.05
CA ASP A 24 11.34 -7.30 -2.84
C ASP A 24 10.73 -6.43 -1.74
N LEU A 25 9.41 -6.28 -1.75
CA LEU A 25 8.67 -5.51 -0.76
C LEU A 25 8.79 -6.14 0.61
N LYS A 26 8.68 -7.48 0.72
CA LYS A 26 8.86 -8.20 1.99
C LYS A 26 10.19 -7.86 2.64
N LYS A 27 11.30 -7.90 1.90
CA LYS A 27 12.63 -7.53 2.43
C LYS A 27 12.66 -6.12 3.00
N VAL A 28 12.05 -5.15 2.31
CA VAL A 28 11.99 -3.76 2.77
C VAL A 28 11.10 -3.63 4.01
N ILE A 29 9.89 -4.18 3.97
CA ILE A 29 8.94 -4.08 5.08
C ILE A 29 9.46 -4.79 6.32
N SER A 30 10.06 -5.98 6.19
CA SER A 30 10.73 -6.66 7.31
C SER A 30 11.80 -5.78 7.95
N LEU A 31 12.68 -5.17 7.15
CA LEU A 31 13.71 -4.26 7.67
C LEU A 31 13.11 -3.07 8.43
N LEU A 32 12.06 -2.43 7.89
CA LEU A 32 11.40 -1.30 8.52
C LEU A 32 10.73 -1.70 9.84
N VAL A 33 10.05 -2.84 9.86
CA VAL A 33 9.32 -3.35 11.03
C VAL A 33 10.29 -3.81 12.12
N GLU A 34 11.37 -4.51 11.78
CA GLU A 34 12.46 -4.91 12.68
C GLU A 34 13.07 -3.70 13.40
N ASN A 35 13.30 -2.62 12.66
CA ASN A 35 13.88 -1.38 13.19
C ASN A 35 12.84 -0.41 13.76
N ARG A 36 11.55 -0.78 13.77
CA ARG A 36 10.44 0.05 14.27
C ARG A 36 10.34 1.41 13.57
N TRP A 37 10.72 1.50 12.30
CA TRP A 37 10.67 2.75 11.54
C TRP A 37 9.28 2.95 10.91
N PRO A 38 8.58 4.05 11.22
CA PRO A 38 7.33 4.38 10.57
C PRO A 38 7.52 4.56 9.06
N PHE A 39 6.51 4.16 8.28
CA PHE A 39 6.60 4.23 6.82
C PHE A 39 5.27 4.58 6.16
N ARG A 40 5.37 5.03 4.92
CA ARG A 40 4.22 5.27 4.04
C ARG A 40 4.52 4.62 2.70
N LEU A 41 3.49 4.10 2.06
CA LEU A 41 3.60 3.48 0.74
C LEU A 41 2.56 4.10 -0.18
N HIS A 42 3.01 4.57 -1.34
CA HIS A 42 2.11 5.01 -2.39
C HIS A 42 1.30 3.81 -2.89
N ALA A 43 -0.03 3.92 -2.93
CA ALA A 43 -0.91 2.90 -3.47
C ALA A 43 -2.22 3.51 -3.94
N THR A 44 -2.40 3.67 -5.25
CA THR A 44 -3.61 4.26 -5.86
C THR A 44 -4.72 3.22 -6.00
N TYR A 45 -4.36 2.02 -6.45
CA TYR A 45 -5.33 1.02 -6.91
C TYR A 45 -5.49 -0.19 -5.97
N ASP A 46 -6.71 -0.73 -5.83
CA ASP A 46 -7.01 -1.88 -4.96
C ASP A 46 -6.24 -3.15 -5.35
N GLU A 47 -5.87 -3.33 -6.62
CA GLU A 47 -5.08 -4.46 -7.09
C GLU A 47 -3.63 -4.39 -6.55
N SER A 48 -3.05 -3.19 -6.52
CA SER A 48 -1.77 -2.91 -5.86
C SER A 48 -1.90 -3.09 -4.35
N ILE A 49 -2.90 -2.44 -3.75
CA ILE A 49 -3.16 -2.47 -2.29
C ILE A 49 -3.36 -3.90 -1.81
N THR A 50 -4.11 -4.71 -2.54
CA THR A 50 -4.35 -6.12 -2.19
C THR A 50 -3.04 -6.90 -2.11
N ARG A 51 -2.14 -6.71 -3.08
CA ARG A 51 -0.82 -7.37 -3.09
C ARG A 51 0.09 -6.83 -1.99
N PHE A 52 0.10 -5.53 -1.74
CA PHE A 52 0.86 -4.93 -0.64
C PHE A 52 0.39 -5.44 0.72
N LEU A 53 -0.93 -5.50 0.94
CA LEU A 53 -1.52 -6.04 2.16
C LEU A 53 -1.17 -7.52 2.37
N ASN A 54 -1.08 -8.33 1.32
CA ASN A 54 -0.62 -9.72 1.45
C ASN A 54 0.78 -9.77 2.08
N VAL A 55 1.69 -8.91 1.62
CA VAL A 55 3.05 -8.81 2.17
C VAL A 55 3.01 -8.30 3.62
N PHE A 56 2.21 -7.28 3.91
CA PHE A 56 2.15 -6.71 5.26
C PHE A 56 1.58 -7.72 6.27
N GLU A 57 0.56 -8.48 5.88
CA GLU A 57 -0.01 -9.56 6.70
C GLU A 57 0.98 -10.71 6.91
N GLU A 58 1.77 -11.06 5.90
CA GLU A 58 2.84 -12.06 6.02
C GLU A 58 3.93 -11.58 6.98
N VAL A 59 4.43 -10.36 6.80
CA VAL A 59 5.43 -9.80 7.71
C VAL A 59 4.87 -9.65 9.12
N ASN A 60 3.63 -9.21 9.31
CA ASN A 60 3.03 -9.06 10.63
C ASN A 60 2.86 -10.39 11.39
N LYS A 61 2.74 -11.52 10.69
CA LYS A 61 2.77 -12.85 11.32
C LYS A 61 4.15 -13.23 11.85
N GLU A 62 5.21 -12.81 11.15
CA GLU A 62 6.61 -13.09 11.50
C GLU A 62 7.14 -12.09 12.55
N ILE A 63 6.87 -10.80 12.33
CA ILE A 63 7.37 -9.66 13.09
C ILE A 63 6.19 -8.70 13.31
N PRO A 64 5.51 -8.78 14.47
CA PRO A 64 4.29 -8.03 14.70
C PRO A 64 4.47 -6.51 14.60
N PHE A 65 3.56 -5.86 13.87
CA PHE A 65 3.58 -4.41 13.71
C PHE A 65 3.32 -3.71 15.05
N ASN A 66 2.53 -4.28 15.96
CA ASN A 66 2.38 -3.87 17.37
C ASN A 66 2.47 -2.34 17.60
N GLY A 67 1.57 -1.59 16.94
CA GLY A 67 1.49 -0.13 17.06
C GLY A 67 2.52 0.66 16.25
N LEU A 68 3.25 0.04 15.32
CA LEU A 68 4.05 0.75 14.32
C LEU A 68 3.13 1.61 13.46
N ARG A 69 3.47 2.88 13.28
CA ARG A 69 2.69 3.77 12.41
C ARG A 69 3.03 3.52 10.95
N TRP A 70 2.01 3.24 10.16
CA TRP A 70 2.13 3.14 8.71
C TRP A 70 0.83 3.56 8.03
N TRP A 71 0.91 3.95 6.76
CA TRP A 71 -0.28 4.24 5.96
C TRP A 71 -0.04 4.07 4.46
N PHE A 72 -1.12 3.86 3.72
CA PHE A 72 -1.13 4.07 2.27
C PHE A 72 -1.36 5.55 1.96
N ASP A 73 -0.62 6.08 0.99
CA ASP A 73 -0.99 7.33 0.33
C ASP A 73 -1.93 7.01 -0.83
N HIS A 74 -2.88 7.89 -1.14
CA HIS A 74 -3.79 7.83 -2.29
C HIS A 74 -5.03 6.97 -2.06
N ALA A 75 -4.93 5.67 -2.30
CA ALA A 75 -5.97 4.68 -2.09
C ALA A 75 -7.32 4.99 -2.77
N GLU A 76 -7.33 5.68 -3.92
CA GLU A 76 -8.56 6.16 -4.55
C GLU A 76 -9.49 5.04 -5.02
N THR A 77 -8.98 3.85 -5.37
CA THR A 77 -9.84 2.71 -5.74
C THR A 77 -9.98 1.64 -4.66
N ILE A 78 -9.47 1.88 -3.44
CA ILE A 78 -9.48 0.87 -2.36
C ILE A 78 -10.87 0.29 -2.11
N SER A 79 -10.97 -1.03 -2.01
CA SER A 79 -12.23 -1.72 -1.73
C SER A 79 -12.56 -1.77 -0.24
N ASP A 80 -13.84 -1.96 0.10
CA ASP A 80 -14.30 -2.19 1.49
C ASP A 80 -13.52 -3.32 2.18
N ARG A 81 -13.25 -4.39 1.43
CA ARG A 81 -12.47 -5.53 1.92
C ARG A 81 -11.04 -5.11 2.28
N SER A 82 -10.38 -4.33 1.44
CA SER A 82 -9.03 -3.84 1.70
C SER A 82 -9.00 -2.82 2.85
N MET A 83 -10.02 -1.98 2.99
CA MET A 83 -10.15 -1.07 4.13
C MET A 83 -10.23 -1.82 5.47
N GLU A 84 -10.99 -2.91 5.54
CA GLU A 84 -11.05 -3.75 6.74
C GLU A 84 -9.70 -4.39 7.07
N ARG A 85 -8.92 -4.78 6.05
CA ARG A 85 -7.55 -5.33 6.24
C ARG A 85 -6.58 -4.27 6.75
N VAL A 86 -6.62 -3.05 6.21
CA VAL A 86 -5.83 -1.91 6.71
C VAL A 86 -6.14 -1.66 8.18
N LYS A 87 -7.43 -1.62 8.54
CA LYS A 87 -7.89 -1.44 9.93
C LYS A 87 -7.44 -2.57 10.84
N ALA A 88 -7.52 -3.82 10.40
CA ALA A 88 -7.08 -4.99 11.17
C ALA A 88 -5.58 -4.94 11.52
N LEU A 89 -4.76 -4.31 10.69
CA LEU A 89 -3.34 -4.07 10.91
C LEU A 89 -3.02 -2.70 11.56
N ASN A 90 -4.06 -1.98 12.03
CA ASN A 90 -3.95 -0.63 12.61
C ASN A 90 -3.20 0.37 11.68
N GLY A 91 -3.41 0.23 10.38
CA GLY A 91 -2.87 1.14 9.36
C GLY A 91 -3.74 2.36 9.13
N GLY A 92 -3.15 3.39 8.52
CA GLY A 92 -3.85 4.59 8.07
C GLY A 92 -3.99 4.66 6.56
N ILE A 93 -4.77 5.64 6.10
CA ILE A 93 -4.88 6.06 4.71
C ILE A 93 -4.78 7.58 4.67
N ALA A 94 -3.91 8.10 3.81
CA ALA A 94 -3.76 9.53 3.57
C ALA A 94 -4.34 9.87 2.18
N ILE A 95 -5.50 10.52 2.17
CA ILE A 95 -6.20 10.96 0.94
C ILE A 95 -5.76 12.37 0.55
N GLN A 96 -5.58 12.59 -0.74
CA GLN A 96 -5.28 13.89 -1.33
C GLN A 96 -6.50 14.43 -2.09
N ASP A 97 -6.55 15.74 -2.26
CA ASP A 97 -7.63 16.48 -2.95
C ASP A 97 -7.63 16.29 -4.48
N ARG A 98 -6.78 15.41 -5.01
CA ARG A 98 -6.65 15.15 -6.45
C ARG A 98 -7.97 14.76 -7.11
N MET A 99 -8.81 13.96 -6.43
CA MET A 99 -10.14 13.60 -6.94
C MET A 99 -11.06 14.82 -7.12
N ALA A 100 -10.83 15.91 -6.40
CA ALA A 100 -11.57 17.16 -6.57
C ALA A 100 -11.11 17.97 -7.81
N PHE A 101 -9.86 17.79 -8.26
CA PHE A 101 -9.25 18.56 -9.35
C PHE A 101 -9.06 17.78 -10.65
N GLN A 102 -9.06 16.44 -10.60
CA GLN A 102 -8.76 15.55 -11.72
C GLN A 102 -9.69 14.33 -11.77
N GLY A 103 -10.76 14.31 -10.97
CA GLY A 103 -11.69 13.19 -10.87
C GLY A 103 -12.49 12.93 -12.15
N GLU A 104 -12.54 13.89 -13.08
CA GLU A 104 -13.18 13.74 -14.39
C GLU A 104 -12.52 12.67 -15.29
N TYR A 105 -11.31 12.25 -14.95
CA TYR A 105 -10.56 11.20 -15.66
C TYR A 105 -10.65 9.83 -14.99
N PHE A 106 -11.40 9.71 -13.89
CA PHE A 106 -11.61 8.45 -13.16
C PHE A 106 -12.62 7.54 -13.85
#